data_AF-W2TB55-F1
#
_entry.id   AF-W2TB55-F1
#
_cell.length_a   1.000
_cell.length_b   1.000
_cell.length_c   1.000
_cell.angle_alpha   90.00
_cell.angle_beta   90.00
_cell.angle_gamma   90.00
#
_symmetry.space_group_name_H-M   'P 1'
#
loop_
_entity.id
_entity.type
_entity.pdbx_description
1 polymer ?
#
loop_
_entity_poly.entity_id
_entity_poly.type
_entity_poly.pdbx_seq_one_letter_code
_entity_poly.pdbx_strand_id
1 'polypeptide(L)'
;MLQTGTWPSKPKEQINSWKALSRELSVQNGCLYFGHRIVVPTSLQEAVLKQLHEGHPRMARMKMLARGYVYWTNINRDIEEAVRHCRNCQEAAKMPKKTVLNSWTTEKKPWDRIHILCGTTEW
;
A
#
# COMPACT_ATOMS: atom_id res chain seq x y z
N MET A 1 26.78 21.94 8.02
CA MET A 1 26.84 20.87 9.03
C MET A 1 25.71 21.11 10.01
N LEU A 2 24.87 20.11 10.27
CA LEU A 2 23.81 20.24 11.24
C LEU A 2 24.36 20.22 12.66
N GLN A 3 24.08 21.30 13.38
CA GLN A 3 24.20 21.36 14.81
C GLN A 3 23.24 20.33 15.42
N THR A 4 23.78 19.22 15.90
CA THR A 4 23.09 18.32 16.82
C THR A 4 22.68 19.13 18.05
N GLY A 5 21.39 19.46 18.18
CA GLY A 5 20.91 20.39 19.19
C GLY A 5 19.69 19.85 19.93
N THR A 6 19.97 19.25 21.08
CA THR A 6 19.14 19.06 22.29
C THR A 6 17.61 18.90 22.13
N TRP A 7 17.13 17.72 22.49
CA TRP A 7 15.70 17.40 22.58
C TRP A 7 15.04 18.09 23.79
N PRO A 8 13.81 18.63 23.68
CA PRO A 8 13.12 19.24 24.81
C PRO A 8 12.86 18.21 25.93
N SER A 9 13.18 18.56 27.17
CA SER A 9 13.12 17.67 28.36
C SER A 9 11.73 17.09 28.66
N LYS A 10 10.66 17.72 28.16
CA LYS A 10 9.27 17.24 28.23
C LYS A 10 8.64 17.27 26.83
N PRO A 11 8.84 16.23 26.03
CA PRO A 11 8.21 16.12 24.73
C PRO A 11 6.69 15.93 24.92
N LYS A 12 5.85 16.65 24.16
CA LYS A 12 4.42 16.31 24.02
C LYS A 12 4.30 14.84 23.60
N GLU A 13 3.23 14.12 23.94
CA GLU A 13 3.11 12.66 23.70
C GLU A 13 3.50 12.23 22.26
N GLN A 14 3.15 13.04 21.27
CA GLN A 14 3.51 12.85 19.86
C GLN A 14 5.04 12.84 19.60
N ILE A 15 5.82 13.52 20.43
CA ILE A 15 7.27 13.71 20.34
C ILE A 15 8.03 12.58 21.08
N ASN A 16 7.39 11.85 22.01
CA ASN A 16 8.01 10.68 22.66
C ASN A 16 8.36 9.57 21.65
N SER A 17 7.53 9.38 20.62
CA SER A 17 7.80 8.45 19.52
C SER A 17 9.09 8.80 18.76
N TRP A 18 9.39 10.10 18.63
CA TRP A 18 10.57 10.60 17.92
C TRP A 18 11.83 10.56 18.79
N LYS A 19 11.70 10.51 20.12
CA LYS A 19 12.85 10.42 21.03
C LYS A 19 13.66 9.15 20.78
N ALA A 20 12.98 8.03 20.50
CA ALA A 20 13.63 6.77 20.09
C ALA A 20 14.33 6.87 18.72
N LEU A 21 13.76 7.67 17.82
CA LEU A 21 14.27 7.88 16.45
C LEU A 21 15.29 9.02 16.37
N SER A 22 15.51 9.74 17.47
CA SER A 22 16.24 11.03 17.50
C SER A 22 17.68 10.94 17.00
N ARG A 23 18.33 9.78 17.17
CA ARG A 23 19.70 9.53 16.68
C ARG A 23 19.81 9.44 15.16
N GLU A 24 18.70 9.14 14.48
CA GLU A 24 18.64 8.99 13.02
C GLU A 24 17.99 10.20 12.33
N LEU A 25 17.61 11.22 13.10
CA LEU A 25 17.01 12.44 12.58
C LEU A 25 18.09 13.45 12.20
N SER A 26 17.93 14.08 11.04
CA SER A 26 18.78 15.19 10.58
C SER A 26 17.93 16.28 9.92
N VAL A 27 18.38 17.54 9.93
CA VAL A 27 17.64 18.68 9.34
C VAL A 27 18.41 19.32 8.18
N GLN A 28 18.18 18.90 6.93
CA GLN A 28 18.89 19.49 5.80
C GLN A 28 18.02 20.52 5.09
N ASN A 29 18.55 21.73 4.83
CA ASN A 29 17.86 22.80 4.12
C ASN A 29 16.48 23.15 4.71
N GLY A 30 16.34 23.12 6.03
CA GLY A 30 15.08 23.39 6.72
C GLY A 30 14.06 22.23 6.72
N CYS A 31 14.40 21.08 6.11
CA CYS A 31 13.56 19.89 6.12
C CYS A 31 14.10 18.85 7.09
N LEU A 32 13.21 18.17 7.82
CA LEU A 32 13.55 17.07 8.72
C LEU A 32 13.65 15.76 7.92
N TYR A 33 14.68 14.96 8.19
CA TYR A 33 14.97 13.68 7.56
C TYR A 33 15.07 12.59 8.61
N PHE A 34 14.65 11.38 8.24
CA PHE A 34 14.86 10.14 8.98
C PHE A 34 15.68 9.17 8.11
N GLY A 35 16.98 9.06 8.42
CA GLY A 35 17.95 8.48 7.49
C GLY A 35 18.01 9.27 6.19
N HIS A 36 17.64 8.64 5.07
CA HIS A 36 17.61 9.28 3.73
C HIS A 36 16.21 9.78 3.31
N ARG A 37 15.20 9.61 4.17
CA ARG A 37 13.79 9.93 3.84
C ARG A 37 13.38 11.26 4.45
N ILE A 38 12.56 12.03 3.75
CA ILE A 38 12.00 13.28 4.27
C ILE A 38 10.83 12.96 5.21
N VAL A 39 10.84 13.58 6.38
CA VAL A 39 9.73 13.53 7.32
C VAL A 39 8.63 14.48 6.85
N VAL A 40 7.45 13.92 6.55
CA VAL A 40 6.33 14.70 6.02
C VAL A 40 5.41 15.16 7.16
N PRO A 41 5.19 16.48 7.33
CA PRO A 41 4.25 16.99 8.34
C PRO A 41 2.82 16.61 8.00
N THR A 42 1.96 16.48 9.02
CA THR A 42 0.57 16.03 8.88
C THR A 42 -0.22 16.82 7.83
N SER A 43 0.02 18.12 7.69
CA SER A 43 -0.62 18.97 6.69
C SER A 43 -0.31 18.61 5.23
N LEU A 44 0.82 17.94 4.97
CA LEU A 44 1.27 17.56 3.62
C LEU A 44 1.08 16.07 3.32
N GLN A 45 0.70 15.26 4.32
CA GLN A 45 0.56 13.80 4.15
C GLN A 45 -0.46 13.44 3.08
N GLU A 46 -1.61 14.14 3.03
CA GLU A 46 -2.64 13.91 2.02
C GLU A 46 -2.14 14.22 0.60
N ALA A 47 -1.42 15.33 0.43
CA ALA A 47 -0.85 15.71 -0.86
C ALA A 47 0.19 14.68 -1.35
N VAL A 48 1.05 14.20 -0.46
CA VAL A 48 2.03 13.15 -0.77
C VAL A 48 1.34 11.82 -1.08
N LEU A 49 0.30 11.44 -0.33
CA LEU A 49 -0.48 10.23 -0.61
C LEU A 49 -1.14 10.29 -1.99
N LYS A 50 -1.68 11.45 -2.38
CA LYS A 50 -2.26 11.67 -3.70
C LYS A 50 -1.22 11.49 -4.82
N GLN A 51 0.00 12.01 -4.63
CA GLN A 51 1.10 11.80 -5.58
C GLN A 51 1.55 10.32 -5.64
N LEU A 52 1.67 9.64 -4.49
CA LEU A 52 2.01 8.22 -4.46
C LEU A 52 0.94 7.36 -5.15
N HIS A 53 -0.31 7.81 -5.13
CA HIS A 53 -1.46 7.12 -5.74
C HIS A 53 -1.69 7.49 -7.21
N GLU A 54 -0.92 8.43 -7.76
CA GLU A 54 -1.05 8.85 -9.15
C GLU A 54 -0.81 7.68 -10.11
N GLY A 55 -1.74 7.49 -11.05
CA GLY A 55 -1.73 6.35 -11.97
C GLY A 55 -2.17 5.02 -11.34
N HIS A 56 -2.80 5.05 -10.16
CA HIS A 56 -3.34 3.87 -9.45
C HIS A 56 -2.37 2.68 -9.32
N PRO A 57 -1.12 2.90 -8.88
CA PRO A 57 -0.17 1.82 -8.72
C PRO A 57 -0.64 0.85 -7.63
N ARG A 58 -0.23 -0.42 -7.75
CA ARG A 58 -0.47 -1.40 -6.68
C ARG A 58 0.12 -0.92 -5.37
N MET A 59 -0.53 -1.27 -4.27
CA MET A 59 -0.12 -0.95 -2.90
C MET A 59 1.35 -1.28 -2.61
N ALA A 60 1.87 -2.39 -3.14
CA ALA A 60 3.28 -2.76 -3.00
C ALA A 60 4.23 -1.71 -3.61
N ARG A 61 3.88 -1.14 -4.77
CA ARG A 61 4.66 -0.09 -5.43
C ARG A 61 4.59 1.23 -4.67
N MET A 62 3.42 1.60 -4.13
CA MET A 62 3.28 2.78 -3.26
C MET A 62 4.15 2.66 -2.02
N LYS A 63 4.13 1.51 -1.33
CA LYS A 63 4.97 1.24 -0.15
C LYS A 63 6.46 1.28 -0.49
N MET A 64 6.85 0.80 -1.67
CA MET A 64 8.23 0.86 -2.15
C MET A 64 8.70 2.30 -2.38
N LEU A 65 7.91 3.13 -3.07
CA LEU A 65 8.21 4.55 -3.28
C LEU A 65 8.29 5.32 -1.96
N ALA A 66 7.32 5.10 -1.07
CA ALA A 66 7.30 5.66 0.27
C ALA A 66 8.61 5.37 1.02
N ARG A 67 9.06 4.10 1.04
CA ARG A 67 10.31 3.69 1.70
C ARG A 67 11.57 4.34 1.12
N GLY A 68 11.54 4.83 -0.11
CA GLY A 68 12.68 5.51 -0.74
C GLY A 68 12.75 7.01 -0.47
N TYR A 69 11.61 7.68 -0.28
CA TYR A 69 11.57 9.15 -0.30
C TYR A 69 11.02 9.80 0.97
N VAL A 70 10.02 9.19 1.61
CA VAL A 70 9.21 9.87 2.63
C VAL A 70 8.96 9.01 3.88
N TYR A 71 8.74 9.67 5.01
CA TYR A 71 8.49 9.00 6.27
C TYR A 71 7.47 9.75 7.12
N TRP A 72 6.53 9.01 7.70
CA TRP A 72 5.78 9.34 8.90
C TRP A 72 5.31 8.04 9.55
N THR A 73 4.88 8.11 10.82
CA THR A 73 4.66 6.92 11.67
C THR A 73 3.67 5.91 11.08
N ASN A 74 2.58 6.38 10.46
CA ASN A 74 1.48 5.53 10.00
C ASN A 74 1.38 5.40 8.46
N ILE A 75 2.44 5.74 7.72
CA ILE A 75 2.45 5.78 6.24
C ILE A 75 1.90 4.51 5.57
N ASN A 76 2.22 3.32 6.09
CA ASN A 76 1.74 2.07 5.49
C ASN A 76 0.23 1.91 5.64
N ARG A 77 -0.34 2.32 6.78
CA ARG A 77 -1.78 2.28 7.04
C ARG A 77 -2.49 3.28 6.15
N ASP A 78 -1.95 4.48 6.02
CA ASP A 78 -2.58 5.54 5.23
C ASP A 78 -2.54 5.20 3.73
N ILE A 79 -1.47 4.53 3.25
CA ILE A 79 -1.41 3.95 1.89
C ILE A 79 -2.48 2.85 1.70
N GLU A 80 -2.65 1.96 2.68
CA GLU A 80 -3.66 0.91 2.64
C GLU A 80 -5.06 1.50 2.54
N GLU A 81 -5.33 2.54 3.32
CA GLU A 81 -6.61 3.22 3.36
C GLU A 81 -6.89 3.99 2.07
N ALA A 82 -5.89 4.67 1.50
CA ALA A 82 -6.02 5.36 0.22
C ALA A 82 -6.36 4.39 -0.93
N VAL A 83 -5.69 3.23 -1.00
CA VAL A 83 -5.99 2.20 -2.00
C VAL A 83 -7.35 1.55 -1.75
N ARG A 84 -7.71 1.33 -0.48
CA ARG A 84 -8.99 0.71 -0.10
C ARG A 84 -10.19 1.57 -0.48
N HIS A 85 -10.10 2.90 -0.36
CA HIS A 85 -11.19 3.82 -0.70
C HIS A 85 -11.20 4.23 -2.18
N CYS A 86 -10.21 3.82 -2.97
CA CYS A 86 -10.15 4.16 -4.39
C CYS A 86 -11.01 3.22 -5.24
N ARG A 87 -12.05 3.78 -5.88
CA ARG A 87 -12.95 3.04 -6.79
C ARG A 87 -12.19 2.34 -7.92
N ASN A 88 -11.28 3.02 -8.60
CA ASN A 88 -10.54 2.45 -9.73
C ASN A 88 -9.66 1.26 -9.28
N CYS A 89 -9.06 1.35 -8.09
CA CYS A 89 -8.29 0.25 -7.52
C CYS A 89 -9.17 -0.93 -7.09
N GLN A 90 -10.39 -0.67 -6.61
CA GLN A 90 -11.35 -1.72 -6.27
C GLN A 90 -11.85 -2.45 -7.52
N GLU A 91 -12.19 -1.73 -8.58
CA GLU A 91 -12.67 -2.31 -9.84
C GLU A 91 -11.58 -3.14 -10.54
N ALA A 92 -10.31 -2.70 -10.45
CA ALA A 92 -9.16 -3.44 -10.97
C ALA A 92 -8.65 -4.55 -10.03
N ALA A 93 -9.24 -4.73 -8.84
CA ALA A 93 -8.80 -5.71 -7.88
C ALA A 93 -9.03 -7.14 -8.38
N LYS A 94 -8.10 -8.04 -8.04
CA LYS A 94 -8.24 -9.45 -8.40
C LYS A 94 -9.45 -10.04 -7.66
N MET A 95 -10.38 -10.61 -8.40
CA MET A 95 -11.51 -11.32 -7.80
C MET A 95 -11.02 -12.50 -6.94
N PRO A 96 -11.63 -12.72 -5.77
CA PRO A 96 -11.34 -13.91 -4.98
C PRO A 96 -11.67 -15.17 -5.79
N LYS A 97 -10.97 -16.28 -5.51
CA LYS A 97 -11.32 -17.58 -6.09
C LYS A 97 -12.74 -17.92 -5.64
N LYS A 98 -13.69 -17.92 -6.57
CA LYS A 98 -15.12 -18.10 -6.28
C LYS A 98 -15.43 -19.45 -5.63
N THR A 99 -14.66 -20.49 -5.99
CA THR A 99 -14.83 -21.84 -5.48
C THR A 99 -13.57 -22.66 -5.69
N VAL A 100 -13.44 -23.76 -4.94
CA VAL A 100 -12.49 -24.83 -5.24
C VAL A 100 -12.98 -25.53 -6.51
N LEU A 101 -12.06 -25.76 -7.45
CA LEU A 101 -12.40 -26.51 -8.65
C LEU A 101 -12.62 -27.98 -8.25
N ASN A 102 -13.88 -28.39 -8.18
CA ASN A 102 -14.22 -29.79 -7.99
C ASN A 102 -14.15 -30.48 -9.35
N SER A 103 -13.28 -31.48 -9.47
CA SER A 103 -13.24 -32.35 -10.64
C SER A 103 -14.50 -33.20 -10.70
N TRP A 104 -14.96 -33.46 -11.92
CA TRP A 104 -15.98 -34.46 -12.16
C TRP A 104 -15.49 -35.85 -11.73
N THR A 105 -16.39 -36.67 -11.21
CA THR A 105 -16.09 -38.08 -10.89
C THR A 105 -15.80 -38.87 -12.16
N THR A 106 -14.80 -39.76 -12.12
CA THR A 106 -14.48 -40.65 -13.24
C THR A 106 -15.68 -41.54 -13.61
N GLU A 107 -15.96 -41.65 -14.91
CA GLU A 107 -16.99 -42.52 -15.47
C GLU A 107 -16.59 -44.00 -15.29
N LYS A 108 -17.56 -44.85 -14.95
CA LYS A 108 -17.33 -46.29 -14.70
C LYS A 108 -17.87 -47.16 -15.83
N LYS A 109 -18.81 -46.65 -16.64
CA LYS A 109 -19.51 -47.38 -17.71
C LYS A 109 -19.76 -46.48 -18.92
N PRO A 110 -19.97 -47.07 -20.12
CA PRO A 110 -20.43 -46.32 -21.29
C PRO A 110 -21.73 -45.57 -20.97
N TRP A 111 -21.87 -44.35 -21.52
CA TRP A 111 -23.02 -43.45 -21.32
C TRP A 111 -23.19 -42.84 -19.91
N ASP A 112 -22.23 -42.99 -18.99
CA ASP A 112 -22.29 -42.39 -17.64
C ASP A 112 -22.32 -40.86 -17.63
N ARG A 113 -21.76 -40.22 -18.66
CA ARG A 113 -21.74 -38.75 -18.80
C ARG A 113 -21.74 -38.37 -20.27
N ILE A 114 -22.64 -37.48 -20.66
CA ILE A 114 -22.72 -36.92 -22.01
C ILE A 114 -22.61 -35.40 -21.89
N HIS A 115 -21.60 -34.82 -22.52
CA HIS A 115 -21.48 -33.38 -22.67
C HIS A 115 -21.96 -32.99 -24.06
N ILE A 116 -23.00 -32.16 -24.13
CA ILE A 116 -23.54 -31.66 -25.40
C ILE A 116 -23.20 -30.17 -25.47
N LEU A 117 -22.43 -29.79 -26.48
CA LEU A 117 -22.23 -28.40 -26.84
C LEU A 117 -23.28 -28.01 -27.87
N CYS A 118 -24.20 -27.12 -27.51
CA CYS A 118 -25.15 -26.53 -28.44
C CYS A 118 -24.65 -25.15 -28.82
N GLY A 119 -24.26 -24.97 -30.08
CA GLY A 119 -23.90 -23.67 -30.66
C GLY A 119 -24.78 -23.39 -31.87
N THR A 120 -25.22 -22.15 -32.02
CA THR A 120 -25.91 -21.70 -33.24
C THR A 120 -24.85 -21.46 -34.32
N THR A 121 -24.83 -22.28 -35.36
CA THR A 121 -24.08 -21.96 -36.59
C THR A 121 -24.90 -20.94 -37.38
N GLU A 122 -24.65 -19.66 -37.17
CA GLU A 122 -25.02 -18.62 -38.13
C GLU A 122 -23.83 -18.46 -39.09
N TRP A 123 -24.05 -18.79 -40.37
CA TRP A 123 -23.16 -18.46 -41.49
C TRP A 123 -23.54 -17.09 -42.05
#